data_AF-A0A1I3ZTE2-F1
#
_entry.id   AF-A0A1I3ZTE2-F1
#
_cell.length_a   1.000
_cell.length_b   1.000
_cell.length_c   1.000
_cell.angle_alpha   90.00
_cell.angle_beta   90.00
_cell.angle_gamma   90.00
#
_symmetry.space_group_name_H-M   'P 1'
#
loop_
_entity.id
_entity.type
_entity.pdbx_description
1 polymer ?
#
loop_
_entity_poly.entity_id
_entity_poly.type
_entity_poly.pdbx_seq_one_letter_code
_entity_poly.pdbx_strand_id
1 'polypeptide(L)'
;MRDRAKRTRTTAVVVVAALVGSSLLGALAAFGGGGGGASVEIPAQGPWTVLVAGDLRTVAACADDAAVVDAYVSADAPAAGGGIVMASDARVADVERVVQCVGNVIDPALISVVQTPPSA
;
A
#
# COMPACT_ATOMS: atom_id res chain seq x y z
N MET A 1 -49.94 -44.52 -9.96
CA MET A 1 -49.30 -44.01 -11.19
C MET A 1 -48.42 -42.83 -10.81
N ARG A 2 -47.10 -42.92 -11.13
CA ARG A 2 -46.08 -41.84 -11.14
C ARG A 2 -45.72 -41.26 -9.76
N ASP A 3 -44.49 -41.18 -9.27
CA ASP A 3 -43.14 -41.55 -9.73
C ASP A 3 -42.23 -41.65 -8.49
N ARG A 4 -41.20 -42.51 -8.54
CA ARG A 4 -40.17 -42.62 -7.49
C ARG A 4 -39.20 -41.44 -7.59
N ALA A 5 -38.82 -40.82 -6.47
CA ALA A 5 -37.45 -40.29 -6.30
C ALA A 5 -37.07 -40.05 -4.83
N LYS A 6 -36.35 -41.04 -4.29
CA LYS A 6 -35.38 -40.97 -3.19
C LYS A 6 -34.51 -39.69 -3.24
N ARG A 7 -34.39 -38.95 -2.12
CA ARG A 7 -33.15 -38.80 -1.33
C ARG A 7 -33.23 -37.65 -0.31
N THR A 8 -33.14 -38.04 0.95
CA THR A 8 -32.48 -37.32 2.05
C THR A 8 -31.19 -36.65 1.57
N ARG A 9 -30.96 -35.38 1.95
CA ARG A 9 -29.63 -34.82 2.29
C ARG A 9 -29.71 -33.35 2.74
N THR A 10 -29.41 -33.16 4.03
CA THR A 10 -28.50 -32.15 4.61
C THR A 10 -28.63 -30.67 4.22
N THR A 11 -28.88 -29.88 5.26
CA THR A 11 -28.56 -28.46 5.44
C THR A 11 -27.28 -28.03 4.72
N ALA A 12 -27.33 -26.92 3.97
CA ALA A 12 -26.16 -26.23 3.45
C ALA A 12 -26.26 -24.73 3.78
N VAL A 13 -25.35 -24.31 4.64
CA VAL A 13 -25.04 -22.92 5.02
C VAL A 13 -24.59 -22.18 3.76
N VAL A 14 -25.25 -21.07 3.44
CA VAL A 14 -24.86 -20.20 2.33
C VAL A 14 -23.74 -19.28 2.81
N VAL A 15 -22.49 -19.75 2.66
CA VAL A 15 -21.30 -18.91 2.69
C VAL A 15 -21.14 -18.33 1.29
N VAL A 16 -21.40 -17.04 1.12
CA VAL A 16 -21.19 -16.34 -0.15
C VAL A 16 -19.69 -16.14 -0.34
N ALA A 17 -19.04 -17.17 -0.88
CA ALA A 17 -17.70 -17.10 -1.45
C ALA A 17 -17.82 -16.62 -2.90
N ALA A 18 -17.60 -15.34 -3.14
CA ALA A 18 -17.32 -14.84 -4.48
C ALA A 18 -15.81 -15.00 -4.73
N LEU A 19 -15.42 -16.18 -5.19
CA LEU A 19 -14.10 -16.49 -5.72
C LEU A 19 -14.15 -16.31 -7.25
N VAL A 20 -13.60 -15.20 -7.72
CA VAL A 20 -13.14 -14.97 -9.10
C VAL A 20 -11.82 -14.22 -8.92
N GLY A 21 -10.64 -14.63 -9.37
CA GLY A 21 -10.16 -15.74 -10.18
C GLY A 21 -8.74 -15.32 -10.57
N SER A 22 -7.80 -16.28 -10.60
CA SER A 22 -6.57 -16.20 -11.41
C SER A 22 -5.49 -15.18 -11.04
N SER A 23 -4.47 -15.68 -10.35
CA SER A 23 -3.05 -15.68 -10.75
C SER A 23 -2.44 -14.46 -11.48
N LEU A 24 -1.29 -14.03 -10.95
CA LEU A 24 -0.20 -13.31 -11.64
C LEU A 24 -0.48 -11.85 -12.05
N LEU A 25 0.19 -10.92 -11.36
CA LEU A 25 0.99 -9.81 -11.91
C LEU A 25 1.00 -8.64 -10.92
N GLY A 26 2.05 -8.63 -10.09
CA GLY A 26 2.46 -7.48 -9.30
C GLY A 26 3.96 -7.46 -9.02
N ALA A 27 4.73 -8.30 -9.71
CA ALA A 27 6.11 -7.96 -9.98
C ALA A 27 6.06 -6.88 -11.07
N LEU A 28 6.00 -5.62 -10.66
CA LEU A 28 6.43 -4.50 -11.50
C LEU A 28 7.93 -4.69 -11.74
N ALA A 29 8.26 -5.61 -12.64
CA ALA A 29 9.56 -5.68 -13.26
C ALA A 29 9.73 -4.38 -14.04
N ALA A 30 10.59 -3.52 -13.51
CA ALA A 30 11.65 -2.88 -14.27
C ALA A 30 11.30 -2.60 -15.74
N PHE A 31 10.58 -1.51 -16.00
CA PHE A 31 10.56 -0.90 -17.33
C PHE A 31 10.77 0.61 -17.18
N GLY A 32 12.04 1.01 -17.28
CA GLY A 32 12.38 2.43 -17.46
C GLY A 32 13.69 2.90 -16.86
N GLY A 33 14.80 2.17 -17.02
CA GLY A 33 16.15 2.76 -16.92
C GLY A 33 16.93 2.51 -15.63
N GLY A 34 17.85 1.54 -15.70
CA GLY A 34 19.17 1.59 -15.05
C GLY A 34 19.25 2.02 -13.58
N GLY A 35 19.07 1.06 -12.67
CA GLY A 35 19.53 1.20 -11.29
C GLY A 35 19.05 0.02 -10.48
N GLY A 36 19.97 -0.78 -9.96
CA GLY A 36 19.67 -1.79 -8.93
C GLY A 36 19.31 -1.09 -7.61
N GLY A 37 18.18 -0.40 -7.59
CA GLY A 37 17.66 0.31 -6.44
C GLY A 37 16.98 -0.67 -5.49
N ALA A 38 17.24 -0.49 -4.20
CA ALA A 38 16.55 -1.21 -3.15
C ALA A 38 15.03 -1.11 -3.35
N SER A 39 14.33 -2.25 -3.40
CA SER A 39 12.87 -2.27 -3.46
C SER A 39 12.31 -1.95 -2.07
N VAL A 40 11.52 -0.89 -1.96
CA VAL A 40 10.79 -0.57 -0.73
C VAL A 40 9.65 -1.58 -0.56
N GLU A 41 9.62 -2.29 0.56
CA GLU A 41 8.53 -3.24 0.86
C GLU A 41 7.28 -2.47 1.30
N ILE A 42 6.13 -2.82 0.69
CA ILE A 42 4.82 -2.24 1.00
C ILE A 42 3.95 -3.31 1.67
N PRO A 43 3.48 -3.11 2.91
CA PRO A 43 2.58 -4.04 3.56
C PRO A 43 1.31 -4.29 2.73
N ALA A 44 0.83 -5.52 2.68
CA ALA A 44 -0.34 -5.89 1.86
C ALA A 44 -1.66 -5.22 2.27
N GLN A 45 -1.74 -4.73 3.51
CA GLN A 45 -2.95 -4.12 4.09
C GLN A 45 -2.62 -2.73 4.62
N GLY A 46 -3.48 -1.77 4.30
CA GLY A 46 -3.44 -0.40 4.84
C GLY A 46 -4.34 -0.22 6.06
N PRO A 47 -4.48 1.02 6.56
CA PRO A 47 -3.87 2.26 6.07
C PRO A 47 -2.34 2.27 6.21
N TRP A 48 -1.65 3.09 5.39
CA TRP A 48 -0.18 3.15 5.35
C TRP A 48 0.38 4.53 5.69
N THR A 49 1.61 4.53 6.21
CA THR A 49 2.45 5.72 6.35
C THR A 49 3.77 5.45 5.64
N VAL A 50 4.18 6.37 4.77
CA VAL A 50 5.50 6.38 4.14
C VAL A 50 6.44 7.18 5.02
N LEU A 51 7.35 6.50 5.70
CA LEU A 51 8.40 7.08 6.53
C LEU A 51 9.63 7.38 5.67
N VAL A 52 10.21 8.54 5.92
CA VAL A 52 11.39 9.01 5.19
C VAL A 52 12.45 9.45 6.20
N ALA A 53 13.63 8.85 6.11
CA ALA A 53 14.80 9.29 6.85
C ALA A 53 15.54 10.37 6.03
N GLY A 54 15.19 11.64 6.25
CA GLY A 54 15.73 12.77 5.51
C GLY A 54 14.84 14.01 5.56
N ASP A 55 15.22 15.06 4.82
CA ASP A 55 14.45 16.30 4.77
C ASP A 55 13.22 16.16 3.85
N LEU A 56 12.04 15.96 4.45
CA LEU A 56 10.76 15.88 3.74
C LEU A 56 10.39 17.15 2.96
N ARG A 57 11.02 18.29 3.23
CA ARG A 57 10.79 19.52 2.45
C ARG A 57 11.20 19.35 0.99
N THR A 58 12.12 18.43 0.70
CA THR A 58 12.55 18.12 -0.67
C THR A 58 11.51 17.34 -1.47
N VAL A 59 10.53 16.71 -0.80
CA VAL A 59 9.47 15.90 -1.41
C VAL A 59 8.07 16.48 -1.16
N ALA A 60 7.97 17.79 -0.89
CA ALA A 60 6.71 18.47 -0.62
C ALA A 60 5.66 18.22 -1.72
N ALA A 61 6.08 18.19 -2.99
CA ALA A 61 5.19 17.91 -4.12
C ALA A 61 4.58 16.49 -4.10
N CYS A 62 5.22 15.53 -3.42
CA CYS A 62 4.70 14.17 -3.25
C CYS A 62 3.59 14.10 -2.19
N ALA A 63 3.56 15.06 -1.27
CA ALA A 63 2.50 15.18 -0.26
C ALA A 63 1.21 15.80 -0.85
N ASP A 64 1.27 16.39 -2.04
CA ASP A 64 0.11 16.92 -2.77
C ASP A 64 -0.69 15.82 -3.53
N ASP A 65 -0.29 14.55 -3.43
CA ASP A 65 -1.03 13.44 -4.04
C ASP A 65 -2.42 13.29 -3.41
N ALA A 66 -3.43 13.01 -4.23
CA ALA A 66 -4.83 12.89 -3.78
C ALA A 66 -5.06 11.78 -2.74
N ALA A 67 -4.15 10.79 -2.66
CA ALA A 67 -4.21 9.72 -1.68
C ALA A 67 -3.47 10.06 -0.36
N VAL A 68 -2.87 11.25 -0.23
CA VAL A 68 -2.22 11.72 0.99
C VAL A 68 -3.19 12.58 1.79
N VAL A 69 -3.27 12.32 3.10
CA VAL A 69 -4.14 13.09 4.01
C VAL A 69 -3.34 14.00 4.93
N ASP A 70 -2.09 13.67 5.20
CA ASP A 70 -1.22 14.46 6.06
C ASP A 70 0.25 14.19 5.76
N ALA A 71 1.11 15.14 6.09
CA ALA A 71 2.56 14.97 6.06
C ALA A 71 3.19 15.72 7.24
N TYR A 72 4.03 15.02 8.00
CA TYR A 72 4.72 15.58 9.16
C TYR A 72 6.23 15.45 9.01
N VAL A 73 6.94 16.41 9.59
CA VAL A 73 8.41 16.44 9.63
C VAL A 73 8.82 16.37 11.10
N SER A 74 9.92 15.69 11.41
CA SER A 74 10.49 15.71 12.75
C SER A 74 10.79 17.14 13.18
N ALA A 75 10.51 17.43 14.45
CA ALA A 75 10.83 18.71 15.07
C ALA A 75 12.32 18.86 15.43
N ASP A 76 13.12 17.80 15.30
CA ASP A 76 14.56 17.80 15.60
C ASP A 76 15.35 18.70 14.63
N ALA A 77 16.49 19.24 15.08
CA ALA A 77 17.39 20.05 14.26
C ALA A 77 18.80 19.42 14.17
N PRO A 78 19.27 19.04 12.97
CA PRO A 78 18.54 19.00 11.70
C PRO A 78 17.43 17.94 11.71
N ALA A 79 16.39 18.13 10.89
CA ALA A 79 15.27 17.19 10.80
C ALA A 79 15.79 15.81 10.40
N ALA A 80 15.58 14.82 11.28
CA ALA A 80 16.05 13.45 11.07
C ALA A 80 15.15 12.63 10.12
N GLY A 81 13.97 13.15 9.79
CA GLY A 81 12.98 12.44 8.99
C GLY A 81 11.57 12.97 9.18
N GLY A 82 10.60 12.15 8.80
CA GLY A 82 9.17 12.36 9.03
C GLY A 82 8.33 11.34 8.27
N GLY A 83 7.07 11.66 8.00
CA GLY A 83 6.18 10.72 7.32
C GLY A 83 5.06 11.38 6.51
N ILE A 84 4.62 10.65 5.49
CA ILE A 84 3.47 10.95 4.65
C ILE A 84 2.38 9.94 4.99
N VAL A 85 1.25 10.41 5.48
CA VAL A 85 0.11 9.58 5.90
C VAL A 85 -0.83 9.42 4.72
N MET A 86 -1.11 8.17 4.36
CA MET A 86 -2.03 7.83 3.27
C MET A 86 -3.48 7.83 3.77
N ALA A 87 -4.42 8.16 2.88
CA ALA A 87 -5.84 8.04 3.12
C ALA A 87 -6.24 6.62 3.53
N SER A 88 -7.29 6.49 4.34
CA SER A 88 -7.75 5.18 4.83
C SER A 88 -8.26 4.24 3.72
N ASP A 89 -8.70 4.81 2.59
CA ASP A 89 -9.18 4.10 1.40
C ASP A 89 -8.13 4.06 0.28
N ALA A 90 -6.91 4.54 0.53
CA ALA A 90 -5.80 4.40 -0.38
C ALA A 90 -5.59 2.93 -0.77
N ARG A 91 -5.06 2.69 -1.96
CA ARG A 91 -4.72 1.36 -2.46
C ARG A 91 -3.20 1.22 -2.54
N VAL A 92 -2.72 -0.02 -2.69
CA VAL A 92 -1.29 -0.30 -2.88
C VAL A 92 -0.71 0.52 -4.04
N ALA A 93 -1.43 0.66 -5.15
CA ALA A 93 -1.01 1.47 -6.29
C ALA A 93 -0.84 2.97 -5.96
N ASP A 94 -1.59 3.50 -4.98
CA ASP A 94 -1.43 4.88 -4.51
C ASP A 94 -0.16 5.03 -3.68
N VAL A 95 0.12 4.06 -2.81
CA VAL A 95 1.37 4.01 -2.03
C VAL A 95 2.56 3.88 -2.95
N GLU A 96 2.51 3.00 -3.95
CA GLU A 96 3.57 2.83 -4.95
C GLU A 96 3.87 4.14 -5.69
N ARG A 97 2.81 4.88 -6.08
CA ARG A 97 2.96 6.19 -6.73
C ARG A 97 3.64 7.22 -5.83
N VAL A 98 3.26 7.29 -4.56
CA VAL A 98 3.89 8.20 -3.58
C VAL A 98 5.34 7.78 -3.30
N VAL A 99 5.60 6.48 -3.08
CA VAL A 99 6.95 5.94 -2.88
C VAL A 99 7.85 6.22 -4.08
N GLN A 100 7.33 6.07 -5.30
CA GLN A 100 8.05 6.39 -6.52
C GLN A 100 8.35 7.90 -6.62
N CYS A 101 7.38 8.76 -6.27
CA CYS A 101 7.61 10.20 -6.22
C CYS A 101 8.74 10.56 -5.25
N VAL A 102 8.72 10.00 -4.03
CA VAL A 102 9.75 10.22 -3.02
C VAL A 102 11.11 9.65 -3.48
N GLY A 103 11.11 8.44 -4.05
CA GLY A 103 12.31 7.75 -4.55
C GLY A 103 13.02 8.44 -5.72
N ASN A 104 12.36 9.38 -6.40
CA ASN A 104 13.00 10.22 -7.43
C ASN A 104 13.90 11.31 -6.83
N VAL A 105 13.73 11.62 -5.55
CA VAL A 105 14.43 12.71 -4.85
C VAL A 105 15.31 12.18 -3.71
N ILE A 106 14.83 11.13 -3.03
CA ILE A 106 15.47 10.52 -1.85
C ILE A 106 15.89 9.09 -2.18
N ASP A 107 17.03 8.66 -1.65
CA ASP A 107 17.51 7.29 -1.80
C ASP A 107 16.44 6.31 -1.26
N PRO A 108 15.99 5.32 -2.06
CA PRO A 108 15.03 4.31 -1.61
C PRO A 108 15.42 3.58 -0.33
N ALA A 109 16.72 3.47 -0.01
CA ALA A 109 17.21 2.89 1.24
C ALA A 109 16.80 3.69 2.50
N LEU A 110 16.36 4.94 2.33
CA LEU A 110 15.89 5.84 3.39
C LEU A 110 14.36 5.88 3.49
N ILE A 111 13.65 5.06 2.70
CA ILE A 111 12.19 5.02 2.64
C ILE A 111 11.71 3.72 3.28
N SER A 112 10.69 3.82 4.14
CA SER A 112 10.01 2.67 4.73
C SER A 112 8.51 2.87 4.68
N VAL A 113 7.75 1.83 4.34
CA VAL A 113 6.29 1.88 4.40
C VAL A 113 5.82 1.02 5.57
N VAL A 114 5.08 1.63 6.47
CA VAL A 114 4.51 0.95 7.65
C VAL A 114 3.00 1.05 7.64
N GLN A 115 2.34 0.15 8.37
CA GLN A 115 0.91 0.31 8.65
C GLN A 115 0.70 1.48 9.61
N THR A 116 -0.23 2.37 9.28
CA THR A 116 -0.63 3.46 10.17
C THR A 116 -1.36 2.85 11.37
N PRO A 117 -0.94 3.15 12.61
CA PRO A 117 -1.65 2.70 13.80
C PRO A 117 -3.10 3.20 13.79
N PRO A 118 -4.08 2.40 14.23
CA PRO A 118 -5.44 2.90 14.39
C PRO A 118 -5.43 4.04 15.41
N SER A 119 -6.07 5.16 15.05
CA SER A 119 -6.31 6.27 15.97
C SER A 119 -7.19 5.77 17.12
N ALA A 120 -6.73 5.93 18.36
CA ALA A 120 -7.47 5.54 19.57
C ALA A 120 -8.66 6.46 19.85
#